data_AF-A0A0F9V7N3-F1
#
_entry.id   AF-A0A0F9V7N3-F1
#
_cell.length_a   1.000
_cell.length_b   1.000
_cell.length_c   1.000
_cell.angle_alpha   90.00
_cell.angle_beta   90.00
_cell.angle_gamma   90.00
#
_symmetry.space_group_name_H-M   'P 1'
#
loop_
_entity.id
_entity.type
_entity.pdbx_description
1 polymer ?
#
loop_
_entity_poly.entity_id
_entity_poly.type
_entity_poly.pdbx_seq_one_letter_code
_entity_poly.pdbx_strand_id
1 'polypeptide(L)'
;MRSIGAGVFSQGGESLVSRLNGHFRVLSDLCHRLEDIADHLPDHVDRQDALHVARSLCATVMSAHDFEESVLFPLLKLRFAQDADIKEALESLHFEHWEDDMFAEELAEALIGFVSGLEPRNPEALGYMLRGFFGGMRRHIAFEKAQIVPLLKQIEVSRGA
;
A
#
# COMPACT_ATOMS: atom_id res chain seq x y z
N MET A 1 -25.69 -21.80 -10.66
CA MET A 1 -25.41 -20.89 -9.53
C MET A 1 -24.48 -21.63 -8.56
N ARG A 2 -23.17 -21.42 -8.66
CA ARG A 2 -22.20 -22.04 -7.75
C ARG A 2 -21.96 -21.10 -6.55
N SER A 3 -22.02 -21.67 -5.36
CA SER A 3 -21.72 -21.01 -4.08
C SER A 3 -20.28 -20.50 -4.07
N ILE A 4 -20.11 -19.18 -4.12
CA ILE A 4 -18.86 -18.48 -3.81
C ILE A 4 -18.96 -18.04 -2.34
N GLY A 5 -18.83 -18.98 -1.40
CA GLY A 5 -19.18 -18.73 0.00
C GLY A 5 -18.09 -19.00 1.04
N ALA A 6 -17.23 -20.00 0.81
CA ALA A 6 -16.33 -20.52 1.85
C ALA A 6 -14.84 -20.36 1.54
N GLY A 7 -14.44 -20.26 0.27
CA GLY A 7 -13.02 -20.33 -0.13
C GLY A 7 -12.22 -19.01 -0.03
N VAL A 8 -12.89 -17.86 0.06
CA VAL A 8 -12.23 -16.53 -0.03
C VAL A 8 -11.82 -15.98 1.35
N PHE A 9 -12.35 -16.55 2.44
CA PHE A 9 -12.27 -15.95 3.77
C PHE A 9 -11.20 -16.55 4.69
N SER A 10 -10.46 -17.56 4.22
CA SER A 10 -9.46 -18.25 5.05
C SER A 10 -8.43 -19.00 4.20
N GLN A 11 -7.42 -18.29 3.71
CA GLN A 11 -6.12 -18.93 3.54
C GLN A 11 -5.51 -19.02 4.95
N GLY A 12 -5.62 -20.19 5.60
CA GLY A 12 -4.97 -20.45 6.89
C GLY A 12 -5.71 -20.06 8.19
N GLY A 13 -6.98 -19.63 8.13
CA GLY A 13 -7.77 -19.30 9.34
C GLY A 13 -7.55 -17.88 9.90
N GLU A 14 -6.77 -17.05 9.21
CA GLU A 14 -6.57 -15.64 9.56
C GLU A 14 -7.71 -14.74 9.04
N SER A 15 -8.17 -13.78 9.84
CA SER A 15 -9.26 -12.85 9.46
C SER A 15 -8.80 -11.82 8.41
N LEU A 16 -9.76 -11.24 7.66
CA LEU A 16 -9.44 -10.23 6.63
C LEU A 16 -8.83 -8.97 7.26
N VAL A 17 -9.33 -8.59 8.44
CA VAL A 17 -8.78 -7.47 9.21
C VAL A 17 -7.34 -7.75 9.63
N SER A 18 -7.00 -8.98 10.03
CA SER A 18 -5.62 -9.31 10.42
C SER A 18 -4.68 -9.25 9.22
N ARG A 19 -5.09 -9.78 8.07
CA ARG A 19 -4.32 -9.73 6.82
C ARG A 19 -4.07 -8.30 6.35
N LEU A 20 -5.12 -7.47 6.31
CA LEU A 20 -5.00 -6.05 5.95
C LEU A 20 -4.04 -5.30 6.89
N ASN A 21 -4.15 -5.53 8.22
CA ASN A 21 -3.20 -4.98 9.17
C ASN A 21 -1.77 -5.49 8.97
N GLY A 22 -1.59 -6.70 8.43
CA GLY A 22 -0.30 -7.21 7.97
C GLY A 22 0.32 -6.32 6.90
N HIS A 23 -0.43 -6.01 5.84
CA HIS A 23 0.00 -5.10 4.78
C HIS A 23 0.30 -3.70 5.32
N PHE A 24 -0.54 -3.16 6.21
CA PHE A 24 -0.27 -1.85 6.84
C PHE A 24 1.05 -1.79 7.60
N ARG A 25 1.43 -2.86 8.29
CA ARG A 25 2.72 -2.91 9.00
C ARG A 25 3.88 -2.84 8.01
N VAL A 26 3.83 -3.68 6.98
CA VAL A 26 4.87 -3.73 5.94
C VAL A 26 5.01 -2.38 5.23
N LEU A 27 3.90 -1.76 4.82
CA LEU A 27 3.92 -0.42 4.18
C LEU A 27 4.40 0.67 5.13
N SER A 28 4.03 0.61 6.42
CA SER A 28 4.50 1.57 7.42
C SER A 28 6.02 1.47 7.62
N ASP A 29 6.56 0.24 7.69
CA ASP A 29 8.00 -0.01 7.80
C ASP A 29 8.74 0.47 6.56
N LEU A 30 8.20 0.25 5.37
CA LEU A 30 8.70 0.83 4.12
C LEU A 30 8.75 2.37 4.19
N CYS A 31 7.67 3.01 4.65
CA CYS A 31 7.61 4.47 4.79
C CYS A 31 8.67 5.00 5.77
N HIS A 32 8.92 4.31 6.88
CA HIS A 32 9.99 4.70 7.82
C HIS A 32 11.37 4.62 7.19
N ARG A 33 11.65 3.57 6.40
CA ARG A 33 12.94 3.45 5.70
C ARG A 33 13.13 4.50 4.62
N LEU A 34 12.08 4.82 3.86
CA LEU A 34 12.13 5.91 2.87
C LEU A 34 12.35 7.28 3.53
N GLU A 35 11.73 7.53 4.69
CA GLU A 35 11.96 8.75 5.47
C GLU A 35 13.39 8.83 6.00
N ASP A 36 13.93 7.72 6.53
CA ASP A 36 15.31 7.65 7.00
C ASP A 36 16.31 7.96 5.87
N ILE A 37 16.09 7.41 4.67
CA ILE A 37 16.89 7.75 3.49
C ILE A 37 16.78 9.25 3.18
N ALA A 38 15.57 9.81 3.18
CA ALA A 38 15.33 11.21 2.85
C ALA A 38 15.99 12.19 3.85
N ASP A 39 16.04 11.83 5.13
CA ASP A 39 16.64 12.65 6.18
C ASP A 39 18.18 12.60 6.16
N HIS A 40 18.78 11.56 5.57
CA HIS A 40 20.23 11.38 5.49
C HIS A 40 20.84 11.75 4.13
N LEU A 41 20.04 12.23 3.17
CA LEU A 41 20.54 12.73 1.89
C LEU A 41 21.40 14.00 2.07
N PRO A 42 22.45 14.20 1.25
CA PRO A 42 23.02 13.24 0.30
C PRO A 42 24.12 12.35 0.90
N ASP A 43 24.73 12.76 2.01
CA ASP A 43 26.06 12.30 2.41
C ASP A 43 26.05 11.13 3.39
N HIS A 44 24.93 10.87 4.05
CA HIS A 44 24.83 9.91 5.16
C HIS A 44 23.89 8.73 4.85
N VAL A 45 23.44 8.58 3.61
CA VAL A 45 22.58 7.47 3.20
C VAL A 45 23.34 6.15 3.25
N ASP A 46 22.77 5.16 3.96
CA ASP A 46 23.19 3.76 3.84
C ASP A 46 22.82 3.25 2.43
N ARG A 47 23.83 3.09 1.57
CA ARG A 47 23.64 2.66 0.18
C ARG A 47 23.12 1.24 0.07
N GLN A 48 23.48 0.35 1.00
CA GLN A 48 23.04 -1.04 0.95
C GLN A 48 21.56 -1.13 1.35
N ASP A 49 21.16 -0.41 2.39
CA ASP A 49 19.75 -0.33 2.79
C ASP A 49 18.91 0.33 1.71
N ALA A 50 19.34 1.49 1.19
CA ALA A 50 18.65 2.20 0.13
C ALA A 50 18.46 1.36 -1.15
N LEU A 51 19.48 0.59 -1.54
CA LEU A 51 19.35 -0.34 -2.68
C LEU A 51 18.38 -1.48 -2.40
N HIS A 52 18.34 -1.99 -1.17
CA HIS A 52 17.37 -3.00 -0.78
C HIS A 52 15.95 -2.45 -0.83
N VAL A 53 15.71 -1.27 -0.23
CA VAL A 53 14.42 -0.57 -0.27
C VAL A 53 13.97 -0.37 -1.72
N ALA A 54 14.85 0.16 -2.58
CA ALA A 54 14.51 0.41 -3.98
C ALA A 54 14.05 -0.86 -4.72
N ARG A 55 14.72 -1.99 -4.48
CA ARG A 55 14.38 -3.27 -5.13
C ARG A 55 13.08 -3.89 -4.61
N SER A 56 12.71 -3.62 -3.37
CA SER A 56 11.47 -4.16 -2.78
C SER A 56 10.28 -3.23 -2.90
N LEU A 57 10.48 -1.95 -3.23
CA LEU A 57 9.46 -0.89 -3.19
C LEU A 57 8.20 -1.27 -3.97
N CYS A 58 8.29 -1.48 -5.29
CA CYS A 58 7.12 -1.78 -6.12
C CYS A 58 6.42 -3.06 -5.66
N ALA A 59 7.17 -4.14 -5.46
CA ALA A 59 6.61 -5.43 -5.04
C ALA A 59 5.88 -5.34 -3.68
N THR A 60 6.34 -4.48 -2.78
CA THR A 60 5.72 -4.27 -1.48
C THR A 60 4.37 -3.55 -1.59
N VAL A 61 4.33 -2.49 -2.40
CA VAL A 61 3.14 -1.66 -2.65
C VAL A 61 2.08 -2.47 -3.40
N MET A 62 2.47 -3.04 -4.55
CA MET A 62 1.59 -3.87 -5.37
C MET A 62 1.03 -5.07 -4.60
N SER A 63 1.81 -5.69 -3.71
CA SER A 63 1.30 -6.81 -2.92
C SER A 63 0.17 -6.41 -1.95
N ALA A 64 0.12 -5.16 -1.48
CA ALA A 64 -0.98 -4.66 -0.66
C ALA A 64 -2.20 -4.35 -1.54
N HIS A 65 -2.01 -3.59 -2.61
CA HIS A 65 -3.07 -3.27 -3.56
C HIS A 65 -3.69 -4.53 -4.18
N ASP A 66 -2.88 -5.52 -4.58
CA ASP A 66 -3.37 -6.79 -5.11
C ASP A 66 -4.30 -7.51 -4.13
N PHE A 67 -4.01 -7.46 -2.84
CA PHE A 67 -4.87 -8.06 -1.82
C PHE A 67 -6.21 -7.30 -1.72
N GLU A 68 -6.16 -5.98 -1.71
CA GLU A 68 -7.36 -5.14 -1.68
C GLU A 68 -8.22 -5.35 -2.93
N GLU A 69 -7.63 -5.24 -4.11
CA GLU A 69 -8.29 -5.34 -5.42
C GLU A 69 -8.85 -6.72 -5.70
N SER A 70 -8.11 -7.78 -5.36
CA SER A 70 -8.52 -9.15 -5.68
C SER A 70 -9.40 -9.79 -4.61
N VAL A 71 -9.38 -9.28 -3.36
CA VAL A 71 -10.10 -9.89 -2.23
C VAL A 71 -11.05 -8.91 -1.56
N LEU A 72 -10.57 -7.76 -1.11
CA LEU A 72 -11.38 -6.87 -0.25
C LEU A 72 -12.43 -6.09 -1.04
N PHE A 73 -12.05 -5.42 -2.11
CA PHE A 73 -12.94 -4.58 -2.91
C PHE A 73 -14.10 -5.38 -3.52
N PRO A 74 -13.89 -6.57 -4.12
CA PRO A 74 -15.00 -7.40 -4.60
C PRO A 74 -15.98 -7.78 -3.48
N LEU A 75 -15.46 -8.11 -2.29
CA LEU A 75 -16.28 -8.45 -1.14
C LEU A 75 -17.10 -7.25 -0.64
N LEU A 76 -16.48 -6.08 -0.51
CA LEU A 76 -17.14 -4.86 -0.06
C LEU A 76 -18.21 -4.42 -1.06
N LYS A 77 -17.89 -4.43 -2.36
CA LYS A 77 -18.85 -4.14 -3.45
C LYS A 77 -20.06 -5.09 -3.40
N LEU A 78 -19.85 -6.36 -3.07
CA LEU A 78 -20.94 -7.33 -2.92
C LEU A 78 -21.78 -7.08 -1.67
N ARG A 79 -21.15 -6.85 -0.52
CA ARG A 79 -21.86 -6.70 0.77
C ARG A 79 -22.64 -5.39 0.83
N PHE A 80 -22.06 -4.32 0.30
CA PHE A 80 -22.59 -2.96 0.34
C PHE A 80 -23.10 -2.54 -1.05
N ALA A 81 -23.68 -3.48 -1.81
CA ALA A 81 -24.11 -3.27 -3.19
C ALA A 81 -25.19 -2.18 -3.37
N GLN A 82 -25.85 -1.73 -2.30
CA GLN A 82 -26.85 -0.66 -2.34
C GLN A 82 -26.34 0.68 -1.80
N ASP A 83 -25.10 0.72 -1.32
CA ASP A 83 -24.45 1.92 -0.80
C ASP A 83 -23.63 2.55 -1.94
N ALA A 84 -24.09 3.72 -2.43
CA ALA A 84 -23.43 4.41 -3.53
C ALA A 84 -22.10 5.05 -3.10
N ASP A 85 -22.05 5.59 -1.88
CA ASP A 85 -20.89 6.30 -1.34
C ASP A 85 -19.72 5.32 -1.14
N ILE A 86 -19.99 4.10 -0.64
CA ILE A 86 -18.97 3.06 -0.52
C ILE A 86 -18.43 2.66 -1.90
N LYS A 87 -19.28 2.55 -2.92
CA LYS A 87 -18.82 2.18 -4.27
C LYS A 87 -17.92 3.26 -4.86
N GLU A 88 -18.32 4.53 -4.74
CA GLU A 88 -17.53 5.66 -5.21
C GLU A 88 -16.17 5.71 -4.51
N ALA A 89 -16.14 5.54 -3.18
CA ALA A 89 -14.88 5.49 -2.44
C ALA A 89 -13.96 4.36 -2.88
N LEU A 90 -14.49 3.16 -3.15
CA LEU A 90 -13.70 2.03 -3.66
C LEU A 90 -13.21 2.24 -5.09
N GLU A 91 -13.95 2.98 -5.92
CA GLU A 91 -13.50 3.37 -7.26
C GLU A 91 -12.41 4.44 -7.18
N SER A 92 -12.52 5.43 -6.29
CA SER A 92 -11.45 6.41 -6.05
C SER A 92 -10.16 5.74 -5.59
N LEU A 93 -10.23 4.82 -4.61
CA LEU A 93 -9.05 4.06 -4.16
C LEU A 93 -8.40 3.27 -5.30
N HIS A 94 -9.19 2.65 -6.19
CA HIS A 94 -8.65 1.94 -7.34
C HIS A 94 -7.81 2.84 -8.26
N PHE A 95 -8.24 4.08 -8.48
CA PHE A 95 -7.46 5.05 -9.26
C PHE A 95 -6.22 5.53 -8.50
N GLU A 96 -6.34 5.77 -7.19
CA GLU A 96 -5.20 6.14 -6.33
C GLU A 96 -4.13 5.03 -6.33
N HIS A 97 -4.52 3.75 -6.32
CA HIS A 97 -3.57 2.62 -6.42
C HIS A 97 -2.73 2.69 -7.70
N TRP A 98 -3.36 3.03 -8.83
CA TRP A 98 -2.64 3.16 -10.09
C TRP A 98 -1.61 4.30 -10.07
N GLU A 99 -1.96 5.43 -9.45
CA GLU A 99 -1.03 6.55 -9.26
C GLU A 99 0.11 6.18 -8.31
N ASP A 100 -0.20 5.52 -7.19
CA ASP A 100 0.79 5.10 -6.19
C ASP A 100 1.74 4.03 -6.74
N ASP A 101 1.24 3.06 -7.51
CA ASP A 101 2.07 2.03 -8.17
C ASP A 101 3.05 2.68 -9.16
N MET A 102 2.59 3.65 -9.95
CA MET A 102 3.45 4.34 -10.90
C MET A 102 4.49 5.22 -10.21
N PHE A 103 4.09 5.92 -9.14
CA PHE A 103 5.05 6.69 -8.36
C PHE A 103 6.09 5.79 -7.66
N ALA A 104 5.69 4.59 -7.22
CA ALA A 104 6.61 3.62 -6.64
C ALA A 104 7.69 3.18 -7.64
N GLU A 105 7.32 2.96 -8.91
CA GLU A 105 8.27 2.63 -9.99
C GLU A 105 9.25 3.77 -10.26
N GLU A 106 8.75 4.99 -10.47
CA GLU A 106 9.61 6.16 -10.71
C GLU A 106 10.58 6.41 -9.55
N LEU A 107 10.09 6.27 -8.31
CA LEU A 107 10.91 6.44 -7.12
C LEU A 107 11.96 5.33 -6.99
N ALA A 108 11.62 4.08 -7.30
CA ALA A 108 12.57 2.97 -7.29
C ALA A 108 13.70 3.20 -8.29
N GLU A 109 13.39 3.65 -9.51
CA GLU A 109 14.39 3.97 -10.53
C GLU A 109 15.29 5.12 -10.10
N ALA A 110 14.71 6.22 -9.59
CA ALA A 110 15.47 7.36 -9.09
C ALA A 110 16.42 6.96 -7.95
N LEU A 111 15.95 6.12 -7.02
CA LEU A 111 16.74 5.65 -5.89
C LEU A 111 17.88 4.72 -6.36
N ILE A 112 17.62 3.81 -7.32
CA ILE A 112 18.65 2.96 -7.95
C ILE A 112 19.71 3.80 -8.66
N GLY A 113 19.30 4.82 -9.41
CA GLY A 113 20.21 5.75 -10.09
C GLY A 113 21.12 6.48 -9.09
N PHE A 114 20.56 6.96 -7.99
CA PHE A 114 21.30 7.63 -6.92
C PHE A 114 22.34 6.72 -6.23
N VAL A 115 21.96 5.49 -5.85
CA VAL A 115 22.88 4.56 -5.18
C VAL A 115 23.96 4.03 -6.12
N SER A 116 23.65 3.86 -7.41
CA SER A 116 24.58 3.35 -8.42
C SER A 116 25.53 4.43 -8.96
N GLY A 117 25.19 5.72 -8.78
CA GLY A 117 25.97 6.84 -9.30
C GLY A 117 25.93 6.99 -10.83
N LEU A 118 24.92 6.39 -11.47
CA LEU A 118 24.76 6.37 -12.93
C LEU A 118 24.12 7.64 -13.49
N GLU A 119 23.41 8.41 -12.65
CA GLU A 119 22.73 9.65 -13.02
C GLU A 119 23.34 10.86 -12.30
N PRO A 120 23.27 12.08 -12.89
CA PRO A 120 23.61 13.31 -12.19
C PRO A 120 22.84 13.38 -10.86
N ARG A 121 23.57 13.46 -9.75
CA ARG A 121 22.94 13.52 -8.43
C ARG A 121 22.15 14.83 -8.31
N ASN A 122 20.84 14.72 -8.21
CA ASN A 122 19.97 15.78 -7.68
C ASN A 122 19.33 15.29 -6.36
N PRO A 123 20.05 15.39 -5.23
CA PRO A 123 19.55 14.91 -3.93
C PRO A 123 18.29 15.64 -3.47
N GLU A 124 18.10 16.90 -3.88
CA GLU A 124 16.92 17.69 -3.55
C GLU A 124 15.67 17.12 -4.23
N ALA A 125 15.76 16.82 -5.54
CA ALA A 125 14.66 16.18 -6.27
C ALA A 125 14.34 14.79 -5.70
N LEU A 126 15.36 13.97 -5.40
CA LEU A 126 15.14 12.66 -4.79
C LEU A 126 14.48 12.80 -3.40
N GLY A 127 14.93 13.75 -2.58
CA GLY A 127 14.32 14.05 -1.28
C GLY A 127 12.86 14.47 -1.41
N TYR A 128 12.52 15.25 -2.42
CA TYR A 128 11.12 15.63 -2.72
C TYR A 128 10.28 14.41 -3.09
N MET A 129 10.77 13.54 -3.98
CA MET A 129 10.06 12.31 -4.39
C MET A 129 9.82 11.37 -3.20
N LEU A 130 10.85 11.13 -2.37
CA LEU A 130 10.73 10.30 -1.17
C LEU A 130 9.64 10.83 -0.24
N ARG A 131 9.68 12.13 0.10
CA ARG A 131 8.72 12.78 1.00
C ARG A 131 7.30 12.81 0.43
N GLY A 132 7.17 13.00 -0.88
CA GLY A 132 5.90 12.88 -1.58
C GLY A 132 5.30 11.49 -1.42
N PHE A 133 6.09 10.46 -1.72
CA PHE A 133 5.66 9.06 -1.70
C PHE A 133 5.29 8.57 -0.29
N PHE A 134 6.22 8.62 0.68
CA PHE A 134 5.91 8.11 2.02
C PHE A 134 4.82 8.94 2.71
N GLY A 135 4.72 10.23 2.40
CA GLY A 135 3.66 11.09 2.88
C GLY A 135 2.29 10.70 2.32
N GLY A 136 2.22 10.38 1.01
CA GLY A 136 1.04 9.85 0.34
C GLY A 136 0.60 8.52 0.92
N MET A 137 1.51 7.54 0.96
CA MET A 137 1.23 6.20 1.46
C MET A 137 0.78 6.19 2.92
N ARG A 138 1.33 7.06 3.78
CA ARG A 138 0.83 7.23 5.16
C ARG A 138 -0.61 7.73 5.22
N ARG A 139 -1.02 8.65 4.33
CA ARG A 139 -2.41 9.13 4.24
C ARG A 139 -3.33 8.04 3.71
N HIS A 140 -2.89 7.28 2.72
CA HIS A 140 -3.59 6.13 2.19
C HIS A 140 -3.93 5.12 3.30
N ILE A 141 -2.91 4.64 4.03
CA ILE A 141 -3.09 3.72 5.18
C ILE A 141 -4.02 4.32 6.24
N ALA A 142 -3.91 5.62 6.53
CA ALA A 142 -4.76 6.28 7.52
C ALA A 142 -6.22 6.31 7.07
N PHE A 143 -6.48 6.57 5.80
CA PHE A 143 -7.81 6.53 5.20
C PHE A 143 -8.42 5.14 5.31
N GLU A 144 -7.70 4.10 4.89
CA GLU A 144 -8.22 2.74 4.93
C GLU A 144 -8.49 2.23 6.35
N LYS A 145 -7.63 2.59 7.31
CA LYS A 145 -7.89 2.32 8.73
C LYS A 145 -9.17 2.99 9.23
N ALA A 146 -9.46 4.20 8.75
CA ALA A 146 -10.62 4.96 9.16
C ALA A 146 -11.92 4.50 8.47
N GLN A 147 -11.84 4.11 7.19
CA GLN A 147 -13.02 3.86 6.35
C GLN A 147 -13.22 2.38 6.04
N ILE A 148 -12.17 1.64 5.68
CA ILE A 148 -12.28 0.25 5.19
C ILE A 148 -12.32 -0.76 6.35
N VAL A 149 -11.45 -0.60 7.35
CA VAL A 149 -11.40 -1.53 8.51
C VAL A 149 -12.75 -1.64 9.24
N PRO A 150 -13.50 -0.56 9.50
CA PRO A 150 -14.84 -0.67 10.10
C PRO A 150 -15.82 -1.49 9.26
N LEU A 151 -15.80 -1.36 7.93
CA LEU A 151 -16.67 -2.11 7.03
C LEU A 151 -16.35 -3.62 7.10
N LEU A 152 -15.06 -3.99 7.12
CA LEU A 152 -14.65 -5.38 7.27
C LEU A 152 -15.09 -5.97 8.61
N LYS A 153 -14.98 -5.22 9.71
CA LYS A 153 -15.46 -5.66 11.03
C LYS A 153 -16.96 -5.92 11.04
N GLN A 154 -17.76 -5.09 10.36
CA GLN A 154 -19.21 -5.31 10.25
C GLN A 154 -19.52 -6.63 9.52
N ILE A 155 -18.73 -7.00 8.51
CA ILE A 155 -18.86 -8.27 7.79
C ILE A 155 -18.54 -9.45 8.71
N GLU A 156 -17.44 -9.39 9.44
CA GLU A 156 -16.99 -10.47 10.33
C GLU A 156 -17.97 -10.70 11.49
N VAL A 157 -18.51 -9.63 12.09
CA VAL A 157 -19.52 -9.72 13.17
C VAL A 157 -20.83 -10.30 12.68
N SER A 158 -21.30 -9.92 11.49
CA SER A 158 -22.58 -10.40 10.92
C SER A 158 -22.61 -11.90 10.62
N ARG A 159 -21.48 -12.62 10.74
CA ARG A 159 -21.36 -14.07 10.51
C ARG A 159 -21.18 -14.89 11.78
N GLY A 160 -20.89 -14.25 12.91
CA GLY A 160 -20.75 -14.89 14.22
C GLY A 160 -22.04 -14.99 15.03
N ALA A 161 -23.15 -14.48 14.51
CA ALA A 161 -24.51 -14.55 15.05
C ALA A 161 -25.40 -15.38 14.13
#